data_AF-A0A6P5SRF9-F1
#
_entry.id   AF-A0A6P5SRF9-F1
#
_cell.length_a   1.000
_cell.length_b   1.000
_cell.length_c   1.000
_cell.angle_alpha   90.00
_cell.angle_beta   90.00
_cell.angle_gamma   90.00
#
_symmetry.space_group_name_H-M   'P 1'
#
loop_
_entity.id
_entity.type
_entity.pdbx_description
1 polymer ?
#
loop_
_entity_poly.entity_id
_entity_poly.type
_entity_poly.pdbx_seq_one_letter_code
_entity_poly.pdbx_strand_id
1 'polypeptide(L)'
;MRALSKLVNLKNPDRVLFVGEALVGNDVVDQLSKFNQLLDEMIDNGFPLTTEPNILREMIAPPNIVNKMLSVVTCNSSNMSDTLPGPTSSCIPWRTADPKYANNEVYVDLVEEMDAIVKRDGVRVKCEIYGEVKVNSHLSGVPDLTLSFANPSILDDVRFHPCLRFRPRESQQILSFVPLDGQFKLMSYRCMVLKRHLGY
;
A
#
# COMPACT_ATOMS: atom_id res chain seq x y z
N MET A 1 -10.72 12.08 26.23
CA MET A 1 -9.39 12.39 26.82
C MET A 1 -9.25 12.08 28.33
N ARG A 2 -10.15 12.50 29.24
CA ARG A 2 -10.00 12.27 30.70
C ARG A 2 -10.04 10.80 31.17
N ALA A 3 -10.77 9.93 30.48
CA ALA A 3 -10.82 8.50 30.81
C ALA A 3 -9.51 7.77 30.40
N LEU A 4 -8.95 8.14 29.25
CA LEU A 4 -7.69 7.60 28.76
C LEU A 4 -6.51 8.03 29.63
N SER A 5 -6.46 9.29 30.06
CA SER A 5 -5.41 9.78 30.97
C SER A 5 -5.46 9.10 32.33
N LYS A 6 -6.66 8.75 32.84
CA LYS A 6 -6.80 7.93 34.05
C LYS A 6 -6.28 6.51 33.86
N LEU A 7 -6.54 5.89 32.70
CA LEU A 7 -6.14 4.50 32.43
C LEU A 7 -4.63 4.37 32.18
N VAL A 8 -4.02 5.34 31.49
CA VAL A 8 -2.56 5.43 31.31
C VAL A 8 -1.87 5.61 32.67
N ASN A 9 -2.36 6.51 33.53
CA ASN A 9 -1.81 6.68 34.88
C ASN A 9 -2.03 5.45 35.78
N LEU A 10 -3.13 4.72 35.63
CA LEU A 10 -3.42 3.54 36.46
C LEU A 10 -2.56 2.33 36.05
N LYS A 11 -2.30 2.18 34.75
CA LYS A 11 -1.60 1.00 34.22
C LYS A 11 -0.11 1.20 34.01
N ASN A 12 0.37 2.45 34.09
CA ASN A 12 1.76 2.87 33.95
C ASN A 12 2.55 2.06 32.88
N PRO A 13 2.06 1.99 31.63
CA PRO A 13 2.68 1.16 30.61
C PRO A 13 4.00 1.77 30.12
N ASP A 14 4.99 0.91 29.83
CA ASP A 14 6.32 1.34 29.36
C ASP A 14 6.28 2.04 27.99
N ARG A 15 5.27 1.74 27.16
CA ARG A 15 5.05 2.37 25.85
C ARG A 15 3.56 2.49 25.54
N VAL A 16 3.16 3.66 25.03
CA VAL A 16 1.81 3.91 24.52
C VAL A 16 1.93 4.21 23.03
N LEU A 17 1.43 3.29 22.18
CA LEU A 17 1.37 3.49 20.75
C LEU A 17 0.01 4.11 20.39
N PHE A 18 0.04 5.34 19.89
CA PHE A 18 -1.14 5.99 19.34
C PHE A 18 -1.20 5.71 17.84
N VAL A 19 -2.23 4.99 17.40
CA VAL A 19 -2.55 4.80 15.98
C VAL A 19 -3.80 5.61 15.68
N GLY A 20 -3.64 6.74 14.99
CA GLY A 20 -4.74 7.53 14.40
C GLY A 20 -5.15 8.81 15.14
N GLU A 21 -6.00 9.60 14.47
CA GLU A 21 -6.66 10.78 15.03
C GLU A 21 -7.50 10.39 16.27
N ALA A 22 -7.68 11.32 17.21
CA ALA A 22 -8.40 11.07 18.46
C ALA A 22 -9.89 10.84 18.20
N LEU A 23 -10.26 9.60 17.90
CA LEU A 23 -11.64 9.19 17.67
C LEU A 23 -12.35 9.04 19.02
N VAL A 24 -13.52 9.68 19.15
CA VAL A 24 -14.28 9.79 20.40
C VAL A 24 -15.62 9.09 20.20
N GLY A 25 -15.92 8.05 21.00
CA GLY A 25 -17.24 7.40 21.03
C GLY A 25 -17.20 5.88 20.82
N ASN A 26 -18.38 5.28 20.61
CA ASN A 26 -18.54 3.84 20.32
C ASN A 26 -17.76 3.40 19.07
N ASP A 27 -17.46 4.33 18.16
CA ASP A 27 -16.64 4.10 16.98
C ASP A 27 -15.25 3.55 17.31
N VAL A 28 -14.70 3.88 18.49
CA VAL A 28 -13.39 3.37 18.95
C VAL A 28 -13.46 1.87 19.24
N VAL A 29 -14.56 1.38 19.81
CA VAL A 29 -14.72 -0.05 20.13
C VAL A 29 -14.84 -0.85 18.84
N ASP A 30 -15.58 -0.33 17.85
CA ASP A 30 -15.73 -0.96 16.54
C ASP A 30 -14.42 -0.95 15.74
N GLN A 31 -13.68 0.17 15.77
CA GLN A 31 -12.37 0.25 15.13
C GLN A 31 -11.33 -0.63 15.80
N LEU A 32 -11.33 -0.70 17.13
CA LEU A 32 -10.44 -1.59 17.88
C LEU A 32 -10.77 -3.06 17.61
N SER A 33 -12.06 -3.39 17.48
CA SER A 33 -12.51 -4.75 17.11
C SER A 33 -12.04 -5.11 15.70
N LYS A 34 -12.17 -4.20 14.73
CA LYS A 34 -11.65 -4.37 13.37
C LYS A 34 -10.13 -4.48 13.34
N PHE A 35 -9.44 -3.70 14.15
CA PHE A 35 -7.98 -3.73 14.27
C PHE A 35 -7.48 -5.06 14.85
N ASN A 36 -8.10 -5.55 15.93
CA ASN A 36 -7.73 -6.84 16.51
C ASN A 36 -8.02 -7.99 15.53
N GLN A 37 -9.16 -7.95 14.84
CA GLN A 37 -9.48 -8.92 13.80
C GLN A 37 -8.45 -8.88 12.65
N LEU A 38 -8.03 -7.68 12.23
CA LEU A 38 -6.94 -7.51 11.26
C LEU A 38 -5.63 -8.12 11.77
N LEU A 39 -5.27 -7.89 13.03
CA LEU A 39 -4.03 -8.43 13.60
C LEU A 39 -4.03 -9.96 13.68
N ASP A 40 -5.14 -10.57 14.08
CA ASP A 40 -5.27 -12.03 14.16
C ASP A 40 -5.16 -12.67 12.77
N GLU A 41 -5.67 -12.01 11.72
CA GLU A 41 -5.51 -12.46 10.32
C GLU A 41 -4.10 -12.19 9.75
N MET A 42 -3.46 -11.10 10.20
CA MET A 42 -2.10 -10.76 9.78
C MET A 42 -1.04 -11.66 10.41
N ILE A 43 -1.28 -12.19 11.62
CA ILE A 43 -0.28 -12.88 12.44
C ILE A 43 -0.83 -14.22 12.95
N ASP A 44 -0.27 -15.32 12.45
CA ASP A 44 -0.53 -16.66 12.97
C ASP A 44 0.67 -17.15 13.80
N ASN A 45 0.42 -17.52 15.06
CA ASN A 45 1.43 -18.02 16.01
C ASN A 45 2.71 -17.15 16.11
N GLY A 46 2.55 -15.82 16.00
CA GLY A 46 3.66 -14.86 16.06
C GLY A 46 4.41 -14.64 14.74
N PHE A 47 3.99 -15.27 13.65
CA PHE A 47 4.56 -15.08 12.30
C PHE A 47 3.59 -14.32 11.40
N PRO A 48 4.04 -13.29 10.67
CA PRO A 48 3.18 -12.59 9.72
C PRO A 48 2.81 -13.51 8.55
N LEU A 49 1.52 -13.71 8.31
CA LEU A 49 0.98 -14.56 7.24
C LEU A 49 0.58 -13.72 6.03
N THR A 50 -0.41 -12.83 6.19
CA THR A 50 -0.93 -11.98 5.10
C THR A 50 -0.91 -10.52 5.54
N THR A 51 -0.09 -9.69 4.89
CA THR A 51 -0.02 -8.24 5.19
C THR A 51 -0.62 -7.37 4.09
N GLU A 52 -1.12 -7.99 3.03
CA GLU A 52 -1.66 -7.30 1.86
C GLU A 52 -3.06 -6.75 2.13
N PRO A 53 -3.27 -5.43 2.06
CA PRO A 53 -4.53 -4.80 2.50
C PRO A 53 -5.73 -5.19 1.64
N ASN A 54 -5.54 -5.51 0.36
CA ASN A 54 -6.63 -5.93 -0.51
C ASN A 54 -7.17 -7.32 -0.10
N ILE A 55 -6.28 -8.24 0.26
CA ILE A 55 -6.66 -9.56 0.77
C ILE A 55 -7.31 -9.42 2.15
N LEU A 56 -6.71 -8.62 3.03
CA LEU A 56 -7.26 -8.36 4.37
C LEU A 56 -8.65 -7.73 4.33
N ARG A 57 -8.93 -6.83 3.38
CA ARG A 57 -10.27 -6.23 3.17
C ARG A 57 -11.31 -7.22 2.65
N GLU A 58 -10.90 -8.23 1.89
CA GLU A 58 -11.79 -9.28 1.42
C GLU A 58 -12.11 -10.30 2.53
N MET A 59 -11.11 -10.65 3.34
CA MET A 59 -11.29 -11.57 4.48
C MET A 59 -12.11 -10.95 5.61
N ILE A 60 -11.95 -9.64 5.82
CA ILE A 60 -12.75 -8.87 6.80
C ILE A 60 -13.89 -8.21 6.04
N ALA A 61 -14.86 -9.03 5.62
CA ALA A 61 -16.08 -8.54 5.02
C ALA A 61 -16.70 -7.43 5.92
N PRO A 62 -17.16 -6.29 5.35
CA PRO A 62 -17.96 -5.37 6.12
C PRO A 62 -19.16 -6.13 6.71
N PRO A 63 -19.60 -5.84 7.94
CA PRO A 63 -20.73 -6.52 8.56
C PRO A 63 -22.01 -6.23 7.76
N ASN A 64 -22.23 -6.99 6.70
CA ASN A 64 -23.39 -6.92 5.84
C ASN A 64 -24.52 -7.64 6.56
N ILE A 65 -25.38 -6.85 7.21
CA ILE A 65 -26.60 -7.26 7.92
C ILE A 65 -27.55 -8.08 7.03
N VAL A 66 -27.37 -8.03 5.69
CA VAL A 66 -28.17 -8.77 4.71
C VAL A 66 -28.09 -10.29 4.82
N ASN A 67 -26.95 -10.86 5.26
CA ASN A 67 -26.84 -12.32 5.42
C ASN A 67 -27.55 -12.83 6.68
N LYS A 68 -27.76 -11.99 7.70
CA LYS A 68 -28.49 -12.35 8.92
C LYS A 68 -30.01 -12.22 8.76
N MET A 69 -30.49 -11.40 7.82
CA MET A 69 -31.93 -11.22 7.59
C MET A 69 -32.51 -12.23 6.59
N LEU A 70 -31.68 -12.75 5.67
CA LEU A 70 -32.11 -13.82 4.75
C LEU A 70 -32.26 -15.17 5.47
N SER A 71 -31.46 -15.44 6.51
CA SER A 71 -31.51 -16.70 7.27
C SER A 71 -32.68 -16.80 8.27
N VAL A 72 -33.36 -15.69 8.58
CA VAL A 72 -34.50 -15.69 9.53
C VAL A 72 -35.85 -15.80 8.79
N VAL A 73 -35.90 -15.49 7.49
CA VAL A 73 -37.16 -15.49 6.72
C VAL A 73 -37.32 -16.73 5.83
N THR A 74 -36.25 -17.43 5.46
CA THR A 74 -36.34 -18.69 4.71
C THR A 74 -35.88 -19.87 5.55
N CYS A 75 -36.81 -20.47 6.29
CA CYS A 75 -36.68 -21.76 6.96
C CYS A 75 -36.59 -22.92 5.94
N ASN A 76 -35.57 -22.94 5.08
CA ASN A 76 -35.35 -24.04 4.12
C ASN A 76 -33.91 -24.58 4.19
N SER A 77 -33.89 -25.84 4.60
CA SER A 77 -32.84 -26.86 4.62
C SER A 77 -31.74 -26.73 3.55
N SER A 78 -30.50 -26.95 4.01
CA SER A 78 -29.38 -27.55 3.25
C SER A 78 -29.18 -27.08 1.80
N ASN A 79 -28.51 -25.94 1.64
CA ASN A 79 -27.73 -25.67 0.43
C ASN A 79 -26.28 -25.46 0.85
N MET A 80 -25.49 -26.52 0.83
CA MET A 80 -24.04 -26.39 0.71
C MET A 80 -23.81 -25.67 -0.63
N SER A 81 -23.40 -24.41 -0.59
CA SER A 81 -22.97 -23.71 -1.79
C SER A 81 -21.69 -24.40 -2.26
N ASP A 82 -21.79 -25.24 -3.29
CA ASP A 82 -20.67 -25.88 -4.02
C ASP A 82 -19.81 -24.87 -4.79
N THR A 83 -19.82 -23.61 -4.36
CA THR A 83 -18.85 -22.61 -4.77
C THR A 83 -17.93 -22.39 -3.58
N LEU A 84 -16.90 -23.25 -3.47
CA LEU A 84 -15.61 -22.76 -3.03
C LEU A 84 -15.39 -21.41 -3.72
N PRO A 85 -14.99 -20.33 -3.02
CA PRO A 85 -14.54 -19.12 -3.70
C PRO A 85 -13.50 -19.60 -4.70
N GLY A 86 -13.88 -19.58 -5.99
CA GLY A 86 -13.06 -20.10 -7.07
C GLY A 86 -11.69 -19.47 -6.93
N PRO A 87 -10.60 -20.20 -7.26
CA PRO A 87 -9.25 -19.87 -6.83
C PRO A 87 -9.02 -18.37 -6.96
N THR A 88 -9.08 -17.65 -5.85
CA THR A 88 -8.68 -16.25 -5.74
C THR A 88 -7.15 -16.15 -5.82
N SER A 89 -6.52 -17.15 -6.44
CA SER A 89 -5.13 -17.15 -6.83
C SER A 89 -4.98 -16.41 -8.17
N SER A 90 -5.31 -15.11 -8.21
CA SER A 90 -4.43 -14.29 -9.02
C SER A 90 -3.05 -14.42 -8.34
N CYS A 91 -2.00 -14.81 -9.07
CA CYS A 91 -0.62 -14.85 -8.53
C CYS A 91 -0.08 -13.45 -8.16
N ILE A 92 -0.98 -12.47 -8.03
CA ILE A 92 -0.75 -11.05 -7.94
C ILE A 92 -1.65 -10.59 -6.77
N PRO A 93 -1.19 -10.76 -5.53
CA PRO A 93 -2.02 -10.61 -4.33
C PRO A 93 -2.60 -9.20 -4.18
N TRP A 94 -2.02 -8.20 -4.84
CA TRP A 94 -2.50 -6.82 -4.83
C TRP A 94 -3.58 -6.51 -5.88
N ARG A 95 -3.95 -7.45 -6.77
CA ARG A 95 -4.92 -7.24 -7.85
C ARG A 95 -5.90 -8.42 -7.96
N THR A 96 -6.98 -8.34 -7.18
CA THR A 96 -7.97 -9.42 -7.02
C THR A 96 -9.32 -9.14 -7.70
N ALA A 97 -9.71 -7.86 -7.84
CA ALA A 97 -10.91 -7.47 -8.58
C ALA A 97 -10.53 -7.26 -10.04
N ASP A 98 -11.21 -7.91 -10.99
CA ASP A 98 -11.16 -7.57 -12.42
C ASP A 98 -11.89 -6.23 -12.62
N PRO A 99 -11.21 -5.07 -12.52
CA PRO A 99 -11.88 -3.79 -12.59
C PRO A 99 -12.34 -3.64 -14.04
N LYS A 100 -13.50 -3.05 -14.29
CA LYS A 100 -13.95 -2.75 -15.65
C LYS A 100 -14.15 -1.25 -15.76
N TYR A 101 -13.28 -0.63 -16.53
CA TYR A 101 -13.32 0.79 -16.84
C TYR A 101 -13.80 0.99 -18.28
N ALA A 102 -14.58 2.06 -18.50
CA ALA A 102 -14.99 2.44 -19.85
C ALA A 102 -13.80 2.89 -20.70
N ASN A 103 -12.83 3.57 -20.06
CA ASN A 103 -11.57 3.99 -20.65
C ASN A 103 -10.43 3.48 -19.78
N ASN A 104 -9.42 2.88 -20.41
CA ASN A 104 -8.23 2.42 -19.72
C ASN A 104 -7.19 3.55 -19.71
N GLU A 105 -6.91 4.11 -18.53
CA GLU A 105 -6.00 5.24 -18.36
C GLU A 105 -5.04 5.04 -17.18
N VAL A 106 -3.85 5.63 -17.30
CA VAL A 106 -2.82 5.63 -16.25
C VAL A 106 -2.17 7.00 -16.22
N TYR A 107 -2.13 7.57 -15.02
CA TYR A 107 -1.39 8.79 -14.73
C TYR A 107 -0.19 8.45 -13.86
N VAL A 108 0.94 9.10 -14.16
CA VAL A 108 2.19 8.92 -13.44
C VAL A 108 2.71 10.30 -13.06
N ASP A 109 2.77 10.57 -11.76
CA ASP A 109 3.27 11.81 -11.20
C ASP A 109 4.66 11.57 -10.60
N LEU A 110 5.61 12.43 -10.96
CA LEU A 110 6.93 12.49 -10.36
C LEU A 110 6.95 13.62 -9.33
N VAL A 111 6.93 13.28 -8.05
CA VAL A 111 6.94 14.26 -6.95
C VAL A 111 8.34 14.28 -6.36
N GLU A 112 9.02 15.42 -6.50
CA GLU A 112 10.39 15.60 -6.03
C GLU A 112 10.49 16.74 -5.02
N GLU A 113 11.24 16.50 -3.95
CA GLU A 113 11.64 17.49 -2.97
C GLU A 113 13.17 17.66 -3.04
N MET A 114 13.63 18.91 -3.15
CA MET A 114 15.05 19.22 -3.30
C MET A 114 15.59 19.98 -2.09
N ASP A 115 16.55 19.36 -1.42
CA ASP A 115 17.33 19.96 -0.34
C ASP A 115 18.68 20.45 -0.89
N ALA A 116 18.91 21.76 -0.85
CA ALA A 116 20.15 22.35 -1.33
C ALA A 116 20.75 23.35 -0.35
N ILE A 117 22.08 23.29 -0.18
CA ILE A 117 22.87 24.29 0.53
C ILE A 117 23.67 25.07 -0.50
N VAL A 118 23.40 26.37 -0.59
CA VAL A 118 24.06 27.30 -1.52
C VAL A 118 24.77 28.37 -0.72
N LYS A 119 26.05 28.60 -1.01
CA LYS A 119 26.83 29.68 -0.41
C LYS A 119 26.41 31.04 -0.98
N ARG A 120 26.79 32.11 -0.29
CA ARG A 120 26.52 33.50 -0.73
C ARG A 120 27.13 33.84 -2.10
N ASP A 121 28.21 33.16 -2.48
CA ASP A 121 28.87 33.27 -3.78
C ASP A 121 28.13 32.52 -4.91
N GLY A 122 27.00 31.85 -4.60
CA GLY A 122 26.23 31.04 -5.54
C GLY A 122 26.74 29.61 -5.71
N VAL A 123 27.83 29.22 -5.02
CA VAL A 123 28.38 27.87 -5.10
C VAL A 123 27.53 26.89 -4.31
N ARG A 124 27.08 25.82 -4.97
CA ARG A 124 26.32 24.73 -4.37
C ARG A 124 27.24 23.81 -3.56
N VAL A 125 26.98 23.69 -2.27
CA VAL A 125 27.75 22.85 -1.33
C VAL A 125 27.16 21.45 -1.27
N LYS A 126 25.83 21.35 -1.18
CA LYS A 126 25.09 20.09 -1.14
C LYS A 126 23.81 20.26 -1.94
N CYS A 127 23.40 19.22 -2.66
CA CYS A 127 22.11 19.16 -3.31
C CYS A 127 21.67 17.71 -3.44
N GLU A 128 20.54 17.42 -2.82
CA GLU A 128 19.96 16.11 -2.65
C GLU A 128 18.49 16.19 -3.03
N ILE A 129 18.03 15.25 -3.84
CA ILE A 129 16.65 15.18 -4.30
C ILE A 129 16.05 13.90 -3.73
N TYR A 130 14.89 14.01 -3.12
CA TYR A 130 14.04 12.91 -2.70
C TYR A 130 12.85 12.84 -3.66
N GLY A 131 12.72 11.74 -4.38
CA GLY A 131 11.69 11.57 -5.40
C GLY A 131 10.74 10.42 -5.09
N GLU A 132 9.47 10.60 -5.39
CA GLU A 132 8.44 9.56 -5.38
C GLU A 132 7.75 9.48 -6.75
N VAL A 133 7.60 8.25 -7.26
CA VAL A 133 6.78 7.96 -8.43
C VAL A 133 5.40 7.52 -7.94
N LYS A 134 4.40 8.38 -8.12
CA LYS A 134 3.00 8.10 -7.79
C LYS A 134 2.26 7.70 -9.05
N VAL A 135 1.50 6.63 -8.97
CA VAL A 135 0.71 6.11 -10.09
C VAL A 135 -0.75 6.17 -9.70
N ASN A 136 -1.60 6.65 -10.62
CA ASN A 136 -3.04 6.48 -10.54
C ASN A 136 -3.50 5.66 -11.75
N SER A 137 -3.92 4.42 -11.53
CA SER A 137 -4.30 3.50 -12.62
C SER A 137 -5.79 3.16 -12.59
N HIS A 138 -6.42 3.33 -13.75
CA HIS A 138 -7.80 2.92 -14.02
C HIS A 138 -7.77 1.99 -15.23
N LEU A 139 -7.28 0.78 -15.02
CA LEU A 139 -7.08 -0.22 -16.07
C LEU A 139 -7.90 -1.47 -15.80
N SER A 140 -8.53 -1.99 -16.85
CA SER A 140 -9.30 -3.23 -16.79
C SER A 140 -8.42 -4.48 -16.86
N GLY A 141 -8.85 -5.60 -16.28
CA GLY A 141 -8.11 -6.87 -16.35
C GLY A 141 -6.80 -6.88 -15.55
N VAL A 142 -5.79 -7.58 -16.09
CA VAL A 142 -4.45 -7.75 -15.48
C VAL A 142 -3.38 -7.24 -16.46
N PRO A 143 -3.26 -5.91 -16.64
CA PRO A 143 -2.30 -5.28 -17.54
C PRO A 143 -0.87 -5.37 -16.98
N ASP A 144 0.08 -5.68 -17.85
CA ASP A 144 1.51 -5.61 -17.55
C ASP A 144 2.05 -4.27 -18.07
N LEU A 145 2.46 -3.39 -17.17
CA LEU A 145 3.02 -2.08 -17.51
C LEU A 145 4.53 -2.10 -17.42
N THR A 146 5.15 -1.27 -18.23
CA THR A 146 6.59 -1.08 -18.26
C THR A 146 6.93 0.41 -18.15
N LEU A 147 7.77 0.76 -17.19
CA LEU A 147 8.28 2.11 -16.98
C LEU A 147 9.81 2.11 -17.02
N SER A 148 10.41 3.10 -17.67
CA SER A 148 11.87 3.25 -17.74
C SER A 148 12.27 4.70 -17.54
N PHE A 149 13.45 4.90 -16.95
CA PHE A 149 14.06 6.22 -16.81
C PHE A 149 15.09 6.41 -17.92
N ALA A 150 15.16 7.63 -18.46
CA ALA A 150 16.14 7.98 -19.49
C ALA A 150 17.58 7.84 -18.98
N ASN A 151 17.82 8.22 -17.72
CA ASN A 151 19.10 8.01 -17.05
C ASN A 151 18.87 7.29 -15.71
N PRO A 152 18.90 5.96 -15.70
CA PRO A 152 18.70 5.21 -14.46
C PRO A 152 19.87 5.34 -13.47
N SER A 153 21.07 5.69 -13.94
CA SER A 153 22.30 5.74 -13.13
C SER A 153 22.36 6.89 -12.12
N ILE A 154 21.48 7.90 -12.29
CA ILE A 154 21.37 9.01 -11.34
C ILE A 154 20.55 8.65 -10.10
N LEU A 155 19.77 7.57 -10.15
CA LEU A 155 18.93 7.13 -9.04
C LEU A 155 19.78 6.33 -8.04
N ASP A 156 19.81 6.81 -6.81
CA ASP A 156 20.44 6.18 -5.65
C ASP A 156 19.35 5.76 -4.63
N ASP A 157 19.63 4.81 -3.75
CA ASP A 157 18.74 4.34 -2.66
C ASP A 157 17.28 4.07 -3.07
N VAL A 158 17.11 3.40 -4.21
CA VAL A 158 15.79 3.12 -4.77
C VAL A 158 15.05 2.07 -3.94
N ARG A 159 13.79 2.35 -3.61
CA ARG A 159 12.86 1.41 -2.99
C ARG A 159 11.65 1.22 -3.88
N PHE A 160 11.23 -0.01 -4.07
CA PHE A 160 10.15 -0.38 -4.97
C PHE A 160 8.92 -0.86 -4.20
N HIS A 161 7.75 -0.62 -4.76
CA HIS A 161 6.52 -1.29 -4.36
C HIS A 161 6.63 -2.79 -4.67
N PRO A 162 6.05 -3.69 -3.85
CA PRO A 162 6.05 -5.13 -4.11
C PRO A 162 5.50 -5.56 -5.47
N CYS A 163 4.72 -4.69 -6.12
CA CYS A 163 4.16 -4.96 -7.44
C CYS A 163 5.20 -5.00 -8.57
N LEU A 164 6.40 -4.46 -8.33
CA LEU A 164 7.50 -4.51 -9.28
C LEU A 164 8.12 -5.90 -9.37
N ARG A 165 8.17 -6.42 -10.59
CA ARG A 165 8.93 -7.62 -10.92
C ARG A 165 10.38 -7.21 -11.17
N PHE A 166 11.19 -7.18 -10.11
CA PHE A 166 12.62 -6.92 -10.27
C PHE A 166 13.28 -8.13 -10.96
N ARG A 167 13.82 -7.92 -12.16
CA ARG A 167 14.70 -8.89 -12.83
C ARG A 167 16.15 -8.39 -12.69
N PRO A 168 16.98 -9.03 -11.84
CA PRO A 168 18.35 -8.57 -11.57
C PRO A 168 19.31 -8.56 -12.77
N ARG A 169 18.86 -8.99 -13.97
CA ARG A 169 19.77 -9.48 -15.03
C ARG A 169 19.74 -8.74 -16.37
N GLU A 170 18.98 -7.67 -16.54
CA GLU A 170 18.98 -6.94 -17.81
C GLU A 170 19.44 -5.51 -17.59
N SER A 171 20.47 -5.13 -18.33
CA SER A 171 21.22 -3.87 -18.35
C SER A 171 20.40 -2.60 -18.60
N GLN A 172 19.07 -2.71 -18.57
CA GLN A 172 18.11 -1.65 -18.75
C GLN A 172 17.23 -1.67 -17.50
N GLN A 173 17.27 -0.62 -16.67
CA GLN A 173 16.40 -0.49 -15.48
C GLN A 173 14.94 -0.29 -15.91
N ILE A 174 14.37 -1.32 -16.51
CA ILE A 174 13.01 -1.39 -16.98
C ILE A 174 12.18 -1.99 -15.85
N LEU A 175 11.24 -1.19 -15.36
CA LEU A 175 10.35 -1.54 -14.26
C LEU A 175 9.08 -2.14 -14.85
N SER A 176 8.98 -3.48 -14.84
CA SER A 176 7.75 -4.20 -15.22
C SER A 176 6.92 -4.50 -13.97
N PHE A 177 5.63 -4.20 -14.03
CA PHE A 177 4.72 -4.40 -12.92
C PHE A 177 3.28 -4.48 -13.39
N VAL A 178 2.45 -5.16 -12.59
CA VAL A 178 1.00 -5.10 -12.72
C VAL A 178 0.52 -4.10 -11.68
N PRO A 179 -0.02 -2.93 -12.07
CA PRO A 179 -0.34 -1.85 -11.13
C PRO A 179 -1.45 -2.24 -10.17
N LEU A 180 -1.48 -1.58 -9.01
CA LEU A 180 -2.66 -1.57 -8.15
C LEU A 180 -3.72 -0.68 -8.79
N ASP A 181 -4.98 -0.96 -8.47
CA ASP A 181 -6.10 -0.12 -8.90
C ASP A 181 -6.13 1.19 -8.10
N GLY A 182 -6.38 2.31 -8.78
CA GLY A 182 -6.36 3.65 -8.19
C GLY A 182 -4.96 4.17 -7.88
N GLN A 183 -4.85 5.01 -6.85
CA GLN A 183 -3.62 5.73 -6.50
C GLN A 183 -2.71 4.93 -5.57
N PHE A 184 -1.44 4.78 -5.93
CA PHE A 184 -0.41 4.16 -5.10
C PHE A 184 0.98 4.72 -5.39
N LYS A 185 1.92 4.49 -4.47
CA LYS A 185 3.34 4.81 -4.67
C LYS A 185 4.04 3.62 -5.30
N LEU A 186 4.56 3.79 -6.51
CA LEU A 186 5.27 2.74 -7.25
C LEU A 186 6.71 2.57 -6.75
N MET A 187 7.41 3.68 -6.53
CA MET A 187 8.78 3.66 -6.02
C MET A 187 9.15 5.00 -5.39
N SER A 188 10.21 4.98 -4.58
CA SER A 188 10.88 6.17 -4.08
C SER A 188 12.37 6.05 -4.35
N TYR A 189 13.04 7.17 -4.63
CA TYR A 189 14.47 7.21 -4.90
C TYR A 189 15.10 8.45 -4.26
N ARG A 190 16.42 8.43 -4.19
CA ARG A 190 17.26 9.57 -3.85
C ARG A 190 18.16 9.89 -5.03
N CYS A 191 18.51 11.15 -5.24
CA CYS A 191 19.49 11.53 -6.24
C CYS A 191 20.43 12.58 -5.65
N MET A 192 21.74 12.34 -5.78
CA MET A 192 22.73 13.36 -5.48
C MET A 192 23.10 14.11 -6.76
N VAL A 193 22.72 15.39 -6.82
CA VAL A 193 23.02 16.27 -7.97
C VAL A 193 24.52 16.62 -8.05
N LEU A 194 25.34 16.08 -7.14
CA LEU A 194 26.79 16.20 -7.12
C LEU A 194 27.52 15.23 -8.06
N LYS A 195 26.83 14.30 -8.75
CA LYS A 195 27.44 13.57 -9.88
C LYS A 195 27.69 14.55 -11.02
N ARG A 196 28.81 15.30 -10.92
CA ARG A 196 29.45 15.92 -12.07
C ARG A 196 29.47 14.85 -13.16
N HIS A 197 28.92 15.17 -14.32
CA HIS A 197 29.46 14.66 -15.57
C HIS A 197 30.92 15.15 -15.64
N LEU A 198 31.81 14.46 -14.92
CA LEU A 198 33.24 14.43 -15.18
C LEU A 198 33.45 13.12 -15.95
N GLY A 199 33.03 13.15 -17.20
CA GLY A 199 33.43 12.21 -18.24
C GLY A 199 33.88 13.07 -19.40
N TYR A 200 35.13 12.89 -19.79
CA TYR A 200 35.73 13.40 -21.02
C TYR A 200 34.87 13.08 -22.26
#